data_AF-A0A377K8B0-F1
#
_entry.id   AF-A0A377K8B0-F1
#
_cell.length_a   1.000
_cell.length_b   1.000
_cell.length_c   1.000
_cell.angle_alpha   90.00
_cell.angle_beta   90.00
_cell.angle_gamma   90.00
#
_symmetry.space_group_name_H-M   'P 1'
#
loop_
_entity.id
_entity.type
_entity.pdbx_description
1 polymer ?
#
loop_
_entity_poly.entity_id
_entity_poly.type
_entity_poly.pdbx_seq_one_letter_code
_entity_poly.pdbx_strand_id
1 'polypeptide(L)'
;MLDINQLVDAVSLRDLSPDQPIQLTQFRQAWRIKAGQRVNVIASGDGFSANAEGQALNNAAVAQNARVRMVSGQVVSGVVDADGNILINL
;
A
#
# COMPACT_ATOMS: atom_id res chain seq x y z
N MET A 1 10.44 -23.28 5.27
CA MET A 1 11.81 -22.74 5.09
C MET A 1 11.67 -21.23 5.03
N LEU A 2 12.43 -20.46 5.82
CA LEU A 2 12.39 -19.01 5.77
C LEU A 2 13.07 -18.56 4.46
N ASP A 3 12.34 -17.85 3.60
CA ASP A 3 12.93 -17.23 2.41
C ASP A 3 13.27 -15.78 2.74
N ILE A 4 14.57 -15.44 2.68
CA ILE A 4 15.08 -14.10 2.98
C ILE A 4 14.45 -13.05 2.08
N ASN A 5 14.05 -13.42 0.86
CA ASN A 5 13.42 -12.48 -0.07
C ASN A 5 12.09 -11.93 0.45
N GLN A 6 11.42 -12.64 1.37
CA GLN A 6 10.18 -12.18 2.00
C GLN A 6 10.40 -11.08 3.06
N LEU A 7 11.64 -10.88 3.50
CA LEU A 7 12.04 -9.85 4.46
C LEU A 7 12.61 -8.59 3.79
N VAL A 8 12.79 -8.60 2.48
CA VAL A 8 13.19 -7.40 1.73
C VAL A 8 12.10 -6.34 1.90
N ASP A 9 12.51 -5.13 2.29
CA ASP A 9 11.63 -3.99 2.63
C ASP A 9 10.61 -4.24 3.74
N ALA A 10 10.77 -5.32 4.52
CA ALA A 10 9.89 -5.60 5.64
C ALA A 10 10.23 -4.71 6.86
N VAL A 11 9.19 -4.27 7.56
CA VAL A 11 9.29 -3.44 8.76
C VAL A 11 8.95 -4.29 9.98
N SER A 12 9.81 -4.26 11.00
CA SER A 12 9.58 -4.98 12.25
C SER A 12 8.36 -4.41 13.00
N LEU A 13 7.59 -5.30 13.62
CA LEU A 13 6.45 -4.95 14.48
C LEU A 13 6.86 -4.76 15.95
N ARG A 14 8.14 -5.02 16.28
CA ARG A 14 8.70 -4.94 17.63
C ARG A 14 10.17 -4.54 17.59
N ASP A 15 10.74 -4.21 18.74
CA ASP A 15 12.19 -4.07 18.86
C ASP A 15 12.88 -5.44 18.77
N LEU A 16 14.05 -5.47 18.13
CA LEU A 16 14.85 -6.68 17.92
C LEU A 16 16.17 -6.55 18.67
N SER A 17 16.56 -7.59 19.38
CA SER A 17 17.89 -7.69 19.98
C SER A 17 18.82 -8.49 19.07
N PRO A 18 20.15 -8.26 19.12
CA PRO A 18 21.11 -9.12 18.45
C PRO A 18 20.92 -10.60 18.83
N ASP A 19 21.29 -11.49 17.92
CA ASP A 19 21.22 -12.95 18.06
C ASP A 19 19.81 -13.54 18.28
N GLN A 20 18.76 -12.74 18.09
CA GLN A 20 17.38 -13.22 18.16
C GLN A 20 16.95 -13.89 16.84
N PRO A 21 16.33 -15.09 16.89
CA PRO A 21 15.79 -15.72 15.69
C PRO A 21 14.61 -14.91 15.13
N ILE A 22 14.71 -14.59 13.84
CA ILE A 22 13.70 -13.85 13.08
C ILE A 22 12.55 -14.77 12.67
N GLN A 23 11.33 -14.34 12.92
CA GLN A 23 10.12 -15.01 12.44
C GLN A 23 9.33 -14.08 11.53
N LEU A 24 8.83 -14.59 10.40
CA LEU A 24 8.09 -13.79 9.41
C LEU A 24 6.88 -13.05 10.03
N THR A 25 6.22 -13.67 11.01
CA THR A 25 5.07 -13.11 11.75
C THR A 25 5.40 -11.86 12.57
N GLN A 26 6.69 -11.54 12.75
CA GLN A 26 7.17 -10.36 13.47
C GLN A 26 7.38 -9.16 12.55
N PHE A 27 7.18 -9.35 11.25
CA PHE A 27 7.40 -8.33 10.24
C PHE A 27 6.12 -8.09 9.45
N ARG A 28 6.01 -6.88 8.92
CA ARG A 28 5.01 -6.53 7.92
C ARG A 28 5.70 -5.96 6.70
N GLN A 29 5.02 -5.92 5.58
CA GLN A 29 5.49 -5.17 4.42
C GLN A 29 5.55 -3.67 4.76
N ALA A 30 6.56 -2.97 4.21
CA ALA A 30 6.62 -1.51 4.32
C ALA A 30 5.36 -0.87 3.72
N TRP A 31 4.94 0.22 4.36
CA TRP A 31 3.88 1.05 3.81
C TRP A 31 4.39 1.74 2.56
N ARG A 32 3.80 1.41 1.41
CA ARG A 32 4.06 2.12 0.16
C ARG A 32 3.35 3.47 0.13
N ILE A 33 2.19 3.52 0.77
CA ILE A 33 1.36 4.70 0.94
C ILE A 33 1.05 4.89 2.43
N LYS A 34 1.13 6.13 2.90
CA LYS A 34 0.78 6.52 4.26
C LYS A 34 -0.51 7.35 4.27
N ALA A 35 -1.25 7.29 5.37
CA ALA A 35 -2.41 8.15 5.60
C ALA A 35 -1.99 9.63 5.57
N GLY A 36 -2.77 10.45 4.88
CA GLY A 36 -2.48 11.85 4.61
C GLY A 36 -1.62 12.10 3.37
N GLN A 37 -1.01 11.07 2.79
CA GLN A 37 -0.21 11.19 1.57
C GLN A 37 -1.09 11.51 0.35
N ARG A 38 -0.64 12.43 -0.50
CA ARG A 38 -1.25 12.66 -1.82
C ARG A 38 -0.86 11.51 -2.75
N VAL A 39 -1.85 10.89 -3.37
CA VAL A 39 -1.69 9.71 -4.23
C VAL A 39 -2.44 9.91 -5.53
N ASN A 40 -1.96 9.27 -6.58
CA ASN A 40 -2.65 9.19 -7.85
C ASN A 40 -3.57 7.98 -7.87
N VAL A 41 -4.77 8.15 -8.40
CA VAL A 41 -5.80 7.13 -8.54
C VAL A 41 -6.01 6.90 -10.03
N ILE A 42 -5.80 5.66 -10.46
CA ILE A 42 -5.96 5.21 -11.83
C ILE A 42 -7.14 4.25 -11.85
N ALA A 43 -8.23 4.67 -12.46
CA ALA A 43 -9.41 3.84 -12.68
C ALA A 43 -9.43 3.35 -14.13
N SER A 44 -9.53 2.04 -14.33
CA SER A 44 -9.61 1.42 -15.65
C SER A 44 -10.80 0.46 -15.74
N GLY A 45 -11.42 0.41 -16.91
CA GLY A 45 -12.48 -0.54 -17.25
C GLY A 45 -12.59 -0.69 -18.77
N ASP A 46 -13.59 -1.41 -19.25
CA ASP A 46 -13.74 -1.74 -20.68
C ASP A 46 -13.82 -0.47 -21.56
N GLY A 47 -12.70 -0.13 -22.19
CA GLY A 47 -12.59 1.01 -23.11
C GLY A 47 -12.35 2.38 -22.45
N PHE A 48 -12.08 2.45 -21.15
CA PHE A 48 -11.76 3.73 -20.49
C PHE A 48 -10.64 3.62 -19.45
N SER A 49 -9.90 4.72 -19.31
CA SER A 49 -8.93 4.94 -18.24
C SER A 49 -9.06 6.38 -17.75
N ALA A 50 -9.23 6.56 -16.45
CA ALA A 50 -9.34 7.85 -15.79
C ALA A 50 -8.25 7.96 -14.72
N ASN A 51 -7.60 9.13 -14.68
CA ASN A 51 -6.56 9.42 -13.69
C ASN A 51 -7.01 10.62 -12.87
N ALA A 52 -6.87 10.54 -11.55
CA ALA A 52 -7.24 11.61 -10.65
C ALA A 52 -6.41 11.56 -9.36
N GLU A 53 -6.26 12.68 -8.69
CA GLU A 53 -5.50 12.74 -7.45
C GLU A 53 -6.42 12.75 -6.22
N GLY A 54 -5.90 12.23 -5.12
CA GLY A 54 -6.57 12.30 -3.83
C GLY A 54 -5.62 12.12 -2.66
N GLN A 55 -6.19 12.08 -1.46
CA GLN A 55 -5.47 11.89 -0.22
C GLN A 55 -5.76 10.52 0.39
N ALA A 56 -4.73 9.73 0.65
CA ALA A 56 -4.87 8.44 1.31
C ALA A 56 -5.41 8.58 2.74
N LEU A 57 -6.38 7.74 3.11
CA LEU A 57 -7.02 7.73 4.43
C LEU A 57 -6.47 6.64 5.36
N ASN A 58 -5.71 5.70 4.81
CA ASN A 58 -5.05 4.64 5.57
C ASN A 58 -3.67 4.35 5.00
N ASN A 59 -2.84 3.71 5.80
CA ASN A 59 -1.57 3.16 5.34
C ASN A 59 -1.85 1.87 4.56
N ALA A 60 -1.08 1.63 3.50
CA ALA A 60 -1.19 0.42 2.69
C ALA A 60 0.17 0.08 2.06
N ALA A 61 0.49 -1.21 2.04
CA ALA A 61 1.61 -1.76 1.27
C ALA A 61 1.19 -2.05 -0.18
N VAL A 62 2.15 -2.40 -1.03
CA VAL A 62 1.88 -2.87 -2.40
C VAL A 62 0.90 -4.05 -2.35
N ALA A 63 -0.02 -4.10 -3.32
CA ALA A 63 -1.10 -5.08 -3.42
C ALA A 63 -2.11 -5.08 -2.25
N GLN A 64 -2.05 -4.11 -1.34
CA GLN A 64 -3.07 -3.92 -0.29
C GLN A 64 -4.11 -2.90 -0.70
N ASN A 65 -5.27 -2.95 -0.04
CA ASN A 65 -6.35 -2.02 -0.28
C ASN A 65 -6.10 -0.67 0.44
N ALA A 66 -6.24 0.42 -0.29
CA ALA A 66 -6.17 1.78 0.23
C ALA A 66 -7.46 2.54 -0.06
N ARG A 67 -7.90 3.35 0.90
CA ARG A 67 -8.99 4.30 0.72
C ARG A 67 -8.41 5.67 0.45
N VAL A 68 -8.96 6.37 -0.53
CA VAL A 68 -8.53 7.70 -0.93
C VAL A 68 -9.72 8.64 -0.88
N ARG A 69 -9.56 9.80 -0.25
CA ARG A 69 -10.48 10.91 -0.38
C ARG A 69 -10.08 11.74 -1.59
N MET A 70 -10.96 11.79 -2.59
CA MET A 70 -10.81 12.60 -3.79
C MET A 70 -11.01 14.09 -3.46
N VAL A 71 -10.55 14.97 -4.36
CA VAL A 71 -10.77 16.42 -4.25
C VAL A 71 -12.26 16.79 -4.20
N SER A 72 -13.11 15.99 -4.86
CA SER A 72 -14.58 16.12 -4.81
C SER A 72 -15.19 15.81 -3.43
N GLY A 73 -14.40 15.28 -2.49
CA GLY A 73 -14.86 14.80 -1.19
C GLY A 73 -15.34 13.35 -1.17
N GLN A 74 -15.51 12.72 -2.35
CA GLN A 74 -15.83 11.30 -2.46
C GLN A 74 -14.69 10.42 -1.95
N VAL A 75 -15.02 9.29 -1.34
CA VAL A 75 -14.04 8.30 -0.89
C VAL A 75 -14.10 7.10 -1.82
N VAL A 76 -12.95 6.78 -2.43
CA VAL A 76 -12.78 5.63 -3.31
C VAL A 76 -11.84 4.62 -2.67
N SER A 77 -12.00 3.35 -3.03
CA SER A 77 -11.12 2.26 -2.59
C SER A 77 -10.50 1.58 -3.80
N GLY A 78 -9.20 1.28 -3.70
CA GLY A 78 -8.47 0.57 -4.73
C GLY A 78 -7.23 -0.12 -4.18
N VAL A 79 -6.49 -0.79 -5.05
CA VAL A 79 -5.28 -1.56 -4.70
C VAL A 79 -4.04 -0.73 -4.99
N VAL A 80 -3.08 -0.74 -4.07
CA VAL A 80 -1.81 -0.03 -4.23
C VAL A 80 -0.89 -0.77 -5.20
N ASP A 81 -0.35 -0.08 -6.20
CA ASP A 81 0.70 -0.61 -7.08
C ASP A 81 2.12 -0.39 -6.49
N ALA A 82 3.15 -0.87 -7.21
CA ALA A 82 4.54 -0.71 -6.79
C ALA A 82 5.02 0.76 -6.83
N ASP A 83 4.40 1.59 -7.67
CA ASP A 83 4.70 3.01 -7.85
C ASP A 83 3.96 3.91 -6.84
N GLY A 84 3.08 3.33 -6.02
CA GLY A 84 2.29 4.04 -5.02
C GLY A 84 1.05 4.73 -5.60
N ASN A 85 0.59 4.31 -6.78
CA ASN A 85 -0.71 4.66 -7.31
C ASN A 85 -1.78 3.71 -6.78
N ILE A 86 -3.03 4.17 -6.85
CA ILE A 86 -4.21 3.40 -6.47
C ILE A 86 -4.93 2.95 -7.72
N LEU A 87 -4.95 1.64 -7.96
CA LEU A 87 -5.62 1.03 -9.09
C LEU A 87 -7.04 0.66 -8.71
N ILE A 88 -8.00 1.06 -9.56
CA ILE A 88 -9.41 0.69 -9.45
C ILE A 88 -9.79 0.03 -10.78
N ASN A 89 -10.19 -1.24 -10.71
CA ASN A 89 -10.73 -1.95 -11.87
C ASN A 89 -12.25 -1.99 -11.75
N LEU A 90 -12.94 -1.49 -12.79
CA LEU A 90 -14.39 -1.39 -12.89
C LEU A 90 -14.94 -2.39 -13.91
#